data_AF-A0A7W6ANG5-F1
#
_entry.id   AF-A0A7W6ANG5-F1
#
_cell.length_a   1.000
_cell.length_b   1.000
_cell.length_c   1.000
_cell.angle_alpha   90.00
_cell.angle_beta   90.00
_cell.angle_gamma   90.00
#
_symmetry.space_group_name_H-M   'P 1'
#
loop_
_entity.id
_entity.type
_entity.pdbx_description
1 polymer ?
#
loop_
_entity_poly.entity_id
_entity_poly.type
_entity_poly.pdbx_seq_one_letter_code
_entity_poly.pdbx_strand_id
1 'polypeptide(L)'
;MTLRLAGQRRVAIVALPLAALLAGAMPARSQKVEDGSDAAIGPAAARTVLDLIKQRFGSLDPKVSVLRKAKGAWICGSVNVKNREGLYSGERGFVADLSNGFFGRVPDGPEMLSSRSEGFEERERVRQLYFDLCLD
;
A
#
# COMPACT_ATOMS: atom_id res chain seq x y z
N MET A 1 54.47 14.57 62.24
CA MET A 1 53.64 13.38 62.46
C MET A 1 52.37 13.54 61.63
N THR A 2 51.91 12.46 60.98
CA THR A 2 50.71 12.28 60.13
C THR A 2 50.65 12.88 58.71
N LEU A 3 50.72 11.95 57.76
CA LEU A 3 50.43 11.99 56.32
C LEU A 3 49.00 12.49 55.98
N ARG A 4 48.80 12.98 54.74
CA ARG A 4 47.87 12.33 53.79
C ARG A 4 48.10 12.80 52.33
N LEU A 5 48.42 11.81 51.49
CA LEU A 5 48.32 11.87 50.03
C LEU A 5 46.85 11.80 49.57
N ALA A 6 46.67 12.19 48.31
CA ALA A 6 45.79 11.60 47.29
C ALA A 6 44.53 12.39 46.92
N GLY A 7 44.38 12.60 45.61
CA GLY A 7 43.13 13.07 45.01
C GLY A 7 43.24 13.58 43.58
N GLN A 8 44.26 13.19 42.81
CA GLN A 8 44.41 13.61 41.41
C GLN A 8 43.38 12.85 40.55
N ARG A 9 42.26 13.52 40.25
CA ARG A 9 41.15 12.97 39.46
C ARG A 9 41.64 12.60 38.06
N ARG A 10 41.70 11.28 37.81
CA ARG A 10 41.90 10.70 36.47
C ARG A 10 40.67 11.04 35.63
N VAL A 11 40.81 11.96 34.68
CA VAL A 11 39.81 12.19 33.63
C VAL A 11 39.94 11.03 32.65
N ALA A 12 39.05 10.04 32.78
CA ALA A 12 38.91 8.97 31.82
C ALA A 12 38.17 9.51 30.59
N ILE A 13 38.90 9.80 29.52
CA ILE A 13 38.33 10.11 28.21
C ILE A 13 37.81 8.80 27.63
N VAL A 14 36.51 8.56 27.74
CA VAL A 14 35.83 7.45 27.05
C VAL A 14 35.60 7.88 25.61
N ALA A 15 36.46 7.44 24.69
CA ALA A 15 36.23 7.56 23.26
C ALA A 15 35.16 6.53 22.83
N LEU A 16 33.95 7.00 22.52
CA LEU A 16 32.92 6.20 21.84
C LEU A 16 33.27 6.08 20.35
N PRO A 17 33.44 4.88 19.77
CA PRO A 17 33.52 4.74 18.33
C PRO A 17 32.11 4.76 17.74
N LEU A 18 31.85 5.75 16.89
CA LEU A 18 30.64 5.87 16.08
C LEU A 18 30.68 4.83 14.95
N ALA A 19 30.33 3.58 15.25
CA ALA A 19 30.26 2.52 14.25
C ALA A 19 29.03 2.72 13.34
N ALA A 20 29.31 3.03 12.09
CA ALA A 20 28.34 3.30 11.03
C ALA A 20 27.34 2.15 10.83
N LEU A 21 26.05 2.42 11.03
CA LEU A 21 24.96 1.59 10.53
C LEU A 21 24.85 1.76 9.02
N LEU A 22 25.62 0.96 8.27
CA LEU A 22 25.31 0.64 6.87
C LEU A 22 24.15 -0.37 6.85
N ALA A 23 22.95 0.11 7.18
CA ALA A 23 21.73 -0.64 6.93
C ALA A 23 21.52 -0.70 5.42
N GLY A 24 21.74 -1.88 4.83
CA GLY A 24 21.49 -2.13 3.42
C GLY A 24 20.04 -1.77 3.06
N ALA A 25 19.88 -0.71 2.27
CA ALA A 25 18.65 -0.46 1.57
C ALA A 25 18.50 -1.56 0.52
N MET A 26 17.84 -2.66 0.90
CA MET A 26 17.33 -3.59 -0.10
C MET A 26 16.45 -2.79 -1.07
N PRO A 27 16.62 -2.95 -2.39
CA PRO A 27 15.74 -2.28 -3.33
C PRO A 27 14.33 -2.77 -3.02
N ALA A 28 13.49 -1.88 -2.48
CA ALA A 28 12.08 -2.12 -2.42
C ALA A 28 11.66 -2.39 -3.86
N ARG A 29 11.37 -3.65 -4.20
CA ARG A 29 10.79 -3.99 -5.51
C ARG A 29 9.51 -3.19 -5.59
N SER A 30 9.56 -2.10 -6.33
CA SER A 30 8.39 -1.29 -6.61
C SER A 30 7.39 -2.23 -7.26
N GLN A 31 6.20 -2.34 -6.67
CA GLN A 31 5.09 -3.06 -7.26
C GLN A 31 4.93 -2.56 -8.70
N LYS A 32 4.81 -3.47 -9.66
CA LYS A 32 4.61 -3.15 -11.07
C LYS A 32 3.19 -3.48 -11.48
N VAL A 33 2.71 -2.74 -12.47
CA VAL A 33 1.46 -3.04 -13.17
C VAL A 33 1.79 -4.09 -14.24
N GLU A 34 1.04 -5.19 -14.24
CA GLU A 34 1.42 -6.41 -14.97
C GLU A 34 1.32 -6.26 -16.50
N ASP A 35 0.41 -5.41 -16.97
CA ASP A 35 0.06 -5.25 -18.39
C ASP A 35 0.55 -3.92 -19.00
N GLY A 36 1.27 -3.09 -18.22
CA GLY A 36 1.77 -1.80 -18.68
C GLY A 36 0.68 -0.70 -18.84
N SER A 37 -0.53 -0.94 -18.33
CA SER A 37 -1.64 0.02 -18.39
C SER A 37 -1.38 1.32 -17.60
N ASP A 38 -0.37 1.34 -16.72
CA ASP A 38 0.10 2.55 -16.05
C ASP A 38 0.55 3.65 -17.01
N ALA A 39 0.99 3.30 -18.22
CA ALA A 39 1.33 4.27 -19.25
C ALA A 39 0.15 5.22 -19.59
N ALA A 40 -1.10 4.74 -19.50
CA ALA A 40 -2.29 5.54 -19.82
C ALA A 40 -2.64 6.57 -18.73
N ILE A 41 -2.26 6.31 -17.47
CA ILE A 41 -2.58 7.18 -16.34
C ILE A 41 -1.41 8.07 -15.93
N GLY A 42 -0.18 7.70 -16.33
CA GLY A 42 1.05 8.41 -16.04
C GLY A 42 1.69 7.99 -14.70
N PRO A 43 3.01 8.18 -14.53
CA PRO A 43 3.78 7.59 -13.44
C PRO A 43 3.38 8.09 -12.05
N ALA A 44 2.99 9.36 -11.93
CA ALA A 44 2.55 9.94 -10.65
C ALA A 44 1.24 9.30 -10.17
N ALA A 45 0.24 9.23 -11.05
CA ALA A 45 -1.05 8.61 -10.75
C ALA A 45 -0.89 7.11 -10.46
N ALA A 46 -0.10 6.41 -11.28
CA ALA A 46 0.19 4.99 -11.08
C ALA A 46 0.84 4.74 -9.70
N ARG A 47 1.79 5.58 -9.29
CA ARG A 47 2.40 5.46 -7.98
C ARG A 47 1.39 5.64 -6.84
N THR A 48 0.55 6.66 -6.91
CA THR A 48 -0.50 6.88 -5.90
C THR A 48 -1.46 5.69 -5.82
N VAL A 49 -1.91 5.15 -6.96
CA VAL A 49 -2.78 3.96 -6.99
C VAL A 49 -2.10 2.76 -6.36
N LEU A 50 -0.85 2.48 -6.72
CA LEU A 50 -0.08 1.36 -6.17
C LEU A 50 0.15 1.52 -4.66
N ASP A 51 0.40 2.74 -4.17
CA ASP A 51 0.55 3.01 -2.75
C ASP A 51 -0.76 2.74 -1.99
N LEU A 52 -1.92 3.13 -2.53
CA LEU A 52 -3.24 2.83 -1.94
C LEU A 52 -3.51 1.32 -1.90
N ILE A 53 -3.22 0.61 -3.00
CA ILE A 53 -3.37 -0.86 -3.08
C ILE A 53 -2.45 -1.54 -2.07
N LYS A 54 -1.19 -1.10 -1.97
CA LYS A 54 -0.21 -1.65 -1.03
C LYS A 54 -0.62 -1.43 0.42
N GLN A 55 -1.20 -0.28 0.76
CA GLN A 55 -1.74 -0.04 2.11
C GLN A 55 -2.83 -1.05 2.47
N ARG A 56 -3.71 -1.41 1.51
CA ARG A 56 -4.84 -2.31 1.77
C ARG A 56 -4.49 -3.79 1.68
N PHE A 57 -3.62 -4.16 0.74
CA PHE A 57 -3.38 -5.54 0.33
C PHE A 57 -1.90 -5.93 0.26
N GLY A 58 -0.97 -5.12 0.76
CA GLY A 58 0.47 -5.35 0.59
C GLY A 58 0.96 -6.73 1.07
N SER A 59 0.30 -7.33 2.07
CA SER A 59 0.61 -8.68 2.56
C SER A 59 0.04 -9.81 1.69
N LEU A 60 -0.84 -9.50 0.74
CA LEU A 60 -1.55 -10.45 -0.12
C LEU A 60 -1.01 -10.50 -1.55
N ASP A 61 0.22 -10.03 -1.77
CA ASP A 61 0.91 -10.05 -3.07
C ASP A 61 0.06 -9.50 -4.24
N PRO A 62 -0.37 -8.23 -4.16
CA PRO A 62 -1.34 -7.68 -5.09
C PRO A 62 -0.76 -7.52 -6.49
N LYS A 63 -1.49 -8.03 -7.47
CA LYS A 63 -1.26 -7.85 -8.91
C LYS A 63 -2.25 -6.86 -9.48
N VAL A 64 -1.77 -5.89 -10.25
CA VAL A 64 -2.57 -4.76 -10.75
C VAL A 64 -2.51 -4.73 -12.27
N SER A 65 -3.66 -4.53 -12.90
CA SER A 65 -3.85 -4.54 -14.35
C SER A 65 -4.99 -3.58 -14.74
N VAL A 66 -5.17 -3.37 -16.05
CA VAL A 66 -6.30 -2.66 -16.67
C VAL A 66 -6.51 -1.22 -16.16
N LEU A 67 -5.42 -0.53 -15.81
CA LEU A 67 -5.48 0.86 -15.34
C LEU A 67 -5.96 1.79 -16.45
N ARG A 68 -6.99 2.59 -16.12
CA ARG A 68 -7.58 3.58 -17.03
C ARG A 68 -8.07 4.79 -16.26
N LYS A 69 -7.97 5.97 -16.88
CA LYS A 69 -8.60 7.18 -16.34
C LYS A 69 -10.11 7.08 -16.49
N ALA A 70 -10.83 7.51 -15.46
CA ALA A 70 -12.25 7.78 -15.50
C ALA A 70 -12.51 9.29 -15.38
N LYS A 71 -13.75 9.68 -15.08
CA LYS A 71 -14.12 11.09 -14.94
C LYS A 71 -13.37 11.76 -13.79
N GLY A 72 -12.79 12.94 -14.02
CA GLY A 72 -12.09 13.71 -12.98
C GLY A 72 -10.78 13.06 -12.53
N ALA A 73 -10.57 12.95 -11.21
CA ALA A 73 -9.38 12.32 -10.62
C ALA A 73 -9.56 10.80 -10.36
N TRP A 74 -10.62 10.21 -10.90
CA TRP A 74 -10.92 8.79 -10.72
C TRP A 74 -10.11 7.91 -11.66
N ILE A 75 -9.64 6.78 -11.13
CA ILE A 75 -8.95 5.72 -11.84
C ILE A 75 -9.72 4.42 -11.64
N CYS A 76 -9.89 3.67 -12.72
CA CYS A 76 -10.41 2.31 -12.70
C CYS A 76 -9.27 1.32 -12.98
N GLY A 77 -9.42 0.11 -12.49
CA GLY A 77 -8.51 -0.97 -12.84
C GLY A 77 -8.96 -2.31 -12.27
N SER A 78 -8.05 -3.27 -12.31
CA SER A 78 -8.22 -4.60 -11.76
C SER A 78 -7.11 -4.92 -10.77
N VAL A 79 -7.47 -5.63 -9.71
CA VAL A 79 -6.54 -6.16 -8.72
C VAL A 79 -6.80 -7.63 -8.47
N ASN A 80 -5.75 -8.44 -8.39
CA ASN A 80 -5.80 -9.84 -8.01
C ASN A 80 -4.86 -10.06 -6.83
N VAL A 81 -5.38 -10.67 -5.77
CA VAL A 81 -4.64 -10.88 -4.52
C VAL A 81 -4.67 -12.36 -4.15
N LYS A 82 -3.65 -12.79 -3.42
CA LYS A 82 -3.61 -14.14 -2.84
C LYS A 82 -4.58 -14.24 -1.67
N ASN A 83 -5.24 -15.39 -1.59
CA ASN A 83 -5.97 -15.80 -0.40
C ASN A 83 -5.00 -16.30 0.70
N ARG A 84 -5.55 -16.77 1.82
CA ARG A 84 -4.76 -17.33 2.94
C ARG A 84 -3.96 -18.59 2.56
N GLU A 85 -4.35 -19.28 1.50
CA GLU A 85 -3.67 -20.47 0.97
C GLU A 85 -2.55 -20.10 -0.02
N GLY A 86 -2.34 -18.80 -0.30
CA GLY A 86 -1.33 -18.32 -1.22
C GLY A 86 -1.75 -18.38 -2.69
N LEU A 87 -3.04 -18.59 -2.98
CA LEU A 87 -3.59 -18.71 -4.34
C LEU A 87 -4.31 -17.43 -4.76
N TYR A 88 -4.10 -17.02 -6.00
CA TYR A 88 -4.83 -15.90 -6.59
C TYR A 88 -6.30 -16.26 -6.79
N SER A 89 -7.20 -15.42 -6.25
CA SER A 89 -8.65 -15.68 -6.23
C SER A 89 -9.40 -15.09 -7.45
N GLY A 90 -8.64 -14.64 -8.45
CA GLY A 90 -9.13 -14.02 -9.67
C GLY A 90 -9.15 -12.50 -9.60
N GLU A 91 -9.12 -11.87 -10.77
CA GLU A 91 -9.14 -10.42 -10.87
C GLU A 91 -10.48 -9.84 -10.36
N ARG A 92 -10.40 -8.69 -9.72
CA ARG A 92 -11.55 -7.90 -9.29
C ARG A 92 -11.33 -6.45 -9.70
N GLY A 93 -12.38 -5.84 -10.25
CA GLY A 93 -12.37 -4.41 -10.55
C GLY A 93 -12.14 -3.58 -9.28
N PHE A 94 -11.64 -2.37 -9.44
CA PHE A 94 -11.57 -1.38 -8.39
C PHE A 94 -11.78 0.04 -8.95
N VAL A 95 -12.14 0.95 -8.04
CA VAL A 95 -12.16 2.40 -8.24
C VAL A 95 -11.19 3.06 -7.26
N ALA A 96 -10.50 4.11 -7.70
CA ALA A 96 -9.68 4.96 -6.85
C ALA A 96 -9.91 6.43 -7.17
N ASP A 97 -10.02 7.28 -6.15
CA ASP A 97 -10.03 8.74 -6.29
C ASP A 97 -8.73 9.30 -5.73
N LEU A 98 -7.89 9.81 -6.63
CA LEU A 98 -6.57 10.30 -6.27
C LEU A 98 -6.60 11.63 -5.51
N SER A 99 -7.69 12.40 -5.60
CA SER A 99 -7.82 13.67 -4.87
C SER A 99 -8.07 13.46 -3.38
N ASN A 100 -8.77 12.39 -3.02
CA ASN A 100 -9.13 12.09 -1.63
C ASN A 100 -8.39 10.87 -1.05
N GLY A 101 -7.52 10.23 -1.84
CA GLY A 101 -6.82 9.01 -1.42
C GLY A 101 -7.77 7.83 -1.19
N PHE A 102 -8.91 7.79 -1.89
CA PHE A 102 -9.89 6.72 -1.75
C PHE A 102 -9.54 5.55 -2.66
N PHE A 103 -9.76 4.34 -2.17
CA PHE A 103 -9.62 3.10 -2.92
C PHE A 103 -10.70 2.10 -2.49
N GLY A 104 -11.40 1.51 -3.47
CA GLY A 104 -12.39 0.47 -3.24
C GLY A 104 -12.30 -0.65 -4.27
N ARG A 105 -12.03 -1.88 -3.80
CA ARG A 105 -12.15 -3.11 -4.62
C ARG A 105 -13.63 -3.49 -4.71
N VAL A 106 -14.10 -3.80 -5.91
CA VAL A 106 -15.45 -4.33 -6.14
C VAL A 106 -15.63 -5.61 -5.30
N PRO A 107 -16.68 -5.67 -4.46
CA PRO A 107 -16.97 -6.83 -3.65
C PRO A 107 -17.38 -8.02 -4.52
N ASP A 108 -17.08 -9.24 -4.08
CA ASP A 108 -17.61 -10.44 -4.72
C ASP A 108 -19.06 -10.74 -4.29
N GLY A 109 -19.69 -11.73 -4.94
CA GLY A 109 -21.08 -12.12 -4.64
C GLY A 109 -21.29 -12.52 -3.17
N PRO A 110 -20.45 -13.40 -2.60
CA PRO A 110 -20.50 -13.75 -1.17
C PRO A 110 -20.44 -12.54 -0.23
N GLU A 111 -19.60 -11.54 -0.52
CA GLU A 111 -19.48 -10.30 0.26
C GLU A 111 -20.77 -9.45 0.26
N MET A 112 -21.72 -9.72 -0.64
CA MET A 112 -22.95 -8.96 -0.86
C MET A 112 -24.24 -9.70 -0.46
N LEU A 113 -24.15 -10.90 0.11
CA LEU A 113 -25.34 -11.75 0.36
C LEU A 113 -26.32 -11.20 1.40
N SER A 114 -25.88 -10.32 2.30
CA SER A 114 -26.74 -9.80 3.38
C SER A 114 -26.55 -8.31 3.58
N SER A 115 -27.64 -7.55 3.44
CA SER A 115 -27.67 -6.11 3.72
C SER A 115 -27.43 -5.75 5.18
N ARG A 116 -27.52 -6.73 6.09
CA ARG A 116 -27.26 -6.56 7.53
C ARG A 116 -25.80 -6.86 7.90
N SER A 117 -25.00 -7.32 6.95
CA SER A 117 -23.58 -7.58 7.22
C SER A 117 -22.82 -6.28 7.47
N GLU A 118 -21.85 -6.33 8.38
CA GLU A 118 -20.98 -5.19 8.64
C GLU A 118 -20.27 -4.74 7.36
N GLY A 119 -20.24 -3.43 7.13
CA GLY A 119 -19.63 -2.83 5.94
C GLY A 119 -20.40 -3.04 4.64
N PHE A 120 -21.66 -3.54 4.68
CA PHE A 120 -22.46 -3.72 3.47
C PHE A 120 -22.65 -2.42 2.69
N GLU A 121 -23.01 -1.32 3.36
CA GLU A 121 -23.23 -0.02 2.70
C GLU A 121 -21.97 0.50 2.01
N GLU A 122 -20.80 0.29 2.62
CA GLU A 122 -19.52 0.67 2.01
C GLU A 122 -19.22 -0.15 0.76
N ARG A 123 -19.41 -1.48 0.83
CA ARG A 123 -19.23 -2.38 -0.32
C ARG A 123 -20.21 -2.05 -1.45
N GLU A 124 -21.47 -1.75 -1.11
CA GLU A 124 -22.49 -1.34 -2.07
C GLU A 124 -22.14 0.00 -2.71
N ARG A 125 -21.64 0.98 -1.94
CA ARG A 125 -21.14 2.25 -2.49
C ARG A 125 -20.00 2.03 -3.48
N VAL A 126 -19.02 1.18 -3.15
CA VAL A 126 -17.92 0.86 -4.07
C VAL A 126 -18.45 0.21 -5.35
N ARG A 127 -19.41 -0.72 -5.22
CA ARG A 127 -20.06 -1.35 -6.36
C ARG A 127 -20.70 -0.29 -7.26
N GLN A 128 -21.54 0.59 -6.71
CA GLN A 128 -22.20 1.66 -7.46
C GLN A 128 -21.20 2.60 -8.15
N LEU A 129 -20.15 3.05 -7.45
CA LEU A 129 -19.09 3.88 -8.04
C LEU A 129 -18.41 3.18 -9.22
N TYR A 130 -18.15 1.88 -9.12
CA TYR A 130 -17.55 1.12 -10.22
C TYR A 130 -18.49 1.00 -11.42
N PHE A 131 -19.78 0.74 -11.19
CA PHE A 131 -20.79 0.74 -12.26
C PHE A 131 -20.88 2.09 -12.97
N ASP A 132 -20.86 3.19 -12.22
CA ASP A 132 -21.03 4.54 -12.77
C ASP A 132 -19.79 5.07 -13.50
N LEU A 133 -18.59 4.64 -13.11
CA LEU A 133 -17.32 5.23 -13.58
C LEU A 133 -16.51 4.31 -14.49
N CYS A 134 -16.67 2.99 -14.36
CA CYS A 134 -15.73 2.02 -14.93
C CYS A 134 -16.35 1.02 -15.91
N LEU A 135 -17.68 0.96 -15.97
CA LEU A 135 -18.40 0.19 -16.98
C LEU A 135 -18.89 1.16 -18.07
N ASP A 136 -18.62 0.80 -19.32
CA ASP A 136 -19.09 1.52 -20.50
C ASP A 136 -20.46 0.98 -20.97
#